data_AF-A0A8I3NIN2-F1
#
_entry.id   AF-A0A8I3NIN2-F1
#
_cell.length_a   1.000
_cell.length_b   1.000
_cell.length_c   1.000
_cell.angle_alpha   90.00
_cell.angle_beta   90.00
_cell.angle_gamma   90.00
#
_symmetry.space_group_name_H-M   'P 1'
#
loop_
_entity.id
_entity.type
_entity.pdbx_description
1 polymer ?
#
loop_
_entity_poly.entity_id
_entity_poly.type
_entity_poly.pdbx_seq_one_letter_code
_entity_poly.pdbx_strand_id
1 'polypeptide(L)'
;MDPGPRPAGSGCGSPASLSREYKLVMLGAGGVGKSAMTMQFISHRFPEDHDPTIEDAYKIRIRIDDEPANLDILDTAGQAEFTAMRDQYMRAGEGFIICYSITDRRSFHEVREFKQLIYRVRRTDDTPVVLVGNKSDLKQLRQVTKEEGLALAREFSCPFFETSAAYRYYIDDVFHALVREIRRKEKEAVLAMEKKSKPKTSVWKRLKSPFRKKKDSVT
;
A
#
# COMPACT_ATOMS: atom_id res chain seq x y z
N MET A 1 -18.58 -14.78 -61.57
CA MET A 1 -17.34 -14.88 -60.77
C MET A 1 -16.67 -13.52 -60.82
N ASP A 2 -16.69 -12.82 -59.69
CA ASP A 2 -16.02 -11.53 -59.50
C ASP A 2 -15.73 -11.40 -57.99
N PRO A 3 -14.47 -11.27 -57.53
CA PRO A 3 -14.16 -11.16 -56.11
C PRO A 3 -14.04 -9.68 -55.71
N GLY A 4 -15.09 -9.15 -55.06
CA GLY A 4 -15.07 -7.84 -54.40
C GLY A 4 -14.21 -7.82 -53.12
N PRO A 5 -13.80 -6.63 -52.64
CA PRO A 5 -12.54 -6.40 -51.93
C PRO A 5 -12.54 -6.84 -50.46
N ARG A 6 -11.39 -7.32 -50.00
CA ARG A 6 -11.09 -7.58 -48.58
C ARG A 6 -10.95 -6.25 -47.83
N PRO A 7 -11.50 -6.11 -46.61
CA PRO A 7 -11.11 -5.00 -45.75
C PRO A 7 -9.67 -5.22 -45.27
N ALA A 8 -8.84 -4.23 -45.60
CA ALA A 8 -7.52 -4.02 -45.02
C ALA A 8 -7.65 -3.52 -43.58
N GLY A 9 -6.62 -3.79 -42.77
CA GLY A 9 -6.39 -3.07 -41.52
C GLY A 9 -6.32 -3.95 -40.30
N SER A 10 -5.24 -4.74 -40.21
CA SER A 10 -4.67 -5.17 -38.94
C SER A 10 -4.40 -3.94 -38.07
N GLY A 11 -5.35 -3.63 -37.18
CA GLY A 11 -5.17 -2.68 -36.10
C GLY A 11 -4.00 -3.16 -35.24
N CYS A 12 -2.90 -2.41 -35.32
CA CYS A 12 -1.78 -2.49 -34.40
C CYS A 12 -2.34 -2.36 -32.98
N GLY A 13 -2.41 -3.49 -32.27
CA GLY A 13 -2.57 -3.46 -30.82
C GLY A 13 -1.35 -2.75 -30.25
N SER A 14 -1.50 -1.48 -29.89
CA SER A 14 -0.60 -0.81 -28.96
C SER A 14 -0.34 -1.77 -27.80
N PRO A 15 0.92 -1.98 -27.37
CA PRO A 15 1.20 -2.88 -26.26
C PRO A 15 0.35 -2.38 -25.10
N ALA A 16 -0.60 -3.20 -24.65
CA ALA A 16 -1.40 -2.87 -23.48
C ALA A 16 -0.39 -2.50 -22.40
N SER A 17 -0.35 -1.23 -21.99
CA SER A 17 0.57 -0.81 -20.94
C SER A 17 0.30 -1.74 -19.78
N LEU A 18 1.26 -2.58 -19.41
CA LEU A 18 1.09 -3.52 -18.32
C LEU A 18 0.82 -2.68 -17.08
N SER A 19 -0.45 -2.60 -16.69
CA SER A 19 -0.87 -1.79 -15.54
C SER A 19 -0.28 -2.44 -14.29
N ARG A 20 0.43 -1.64 -13.49
CA ARG A 20 1.11 -2.09 -12.28
C ARG A 20 0.13 -2.82 -11.35
N GLU A 21 0.48 -4.06 -11.01
CA GLU A 21 -0.19 -4.83 -9.95
C GLU A 21 0.34 -4.39 -8.59
N TYR A 22 -0.53 -4.24 -7.59
CA TYR A 22 -0.20 -3.90 -6.21
C TYR A 22 -0.76 -4.98 -5.29
N LYS A 23 0.13 -5.67 -4.56
CA LYS A 23 -0.24 -6.75 -3.64
C LYS A 23 -0.56 -6.20 -2.26
N LEU A 24 -1.83 -6.13 -1.90
CA LEU A 24 -2.29 -5.59 -0.63
C LEU A 24 -2.69 -6.74 0.30
N VAL A 25 -2.34 -6.66 1.59
CA VAL A 25 -2.69 -7.69 2.56
C VAL A 25 -3.49 -7.08 3.71
N MET A 26 -4.64 -7.67 4.01
CA MET A 26 -5.48 -7.31 5.15
C MET A 26 -5.05 -8.09 6.38
N LEU A 27 -4.72 -7.40 7.47
CA LEU A 27 -4.32 -7.98 8.75
C LEU A 27 -5.20 -7.45 9.88
N GLY A 28 -5.30 -8.20 10.97
CA GLY A 28 -6.14 -7.84 12.12
C GLY A 28 -6.84 -9.05 12.72
N ALA A 29 -7.28 -8.91 13.97
CA ALA A 29 -7.94 -9.98 14.73
C ALA A 29 -9.19 -10.54 14.02
N GLY A 30 -9.67 -11.69 14.48
CA GLY A 30 -10.94 -12.27 14.03
C GLY A 30 -12.11 -11.30 14.24
N GLY A 31 -13.03 -11.22 13.27
CA GLY A 31 -14.27 -10.45 13.43
C GLY A 31 -14.13 -8.91 13.43
N VAL A 32 -12.94 -8.35 13.18
CA VAL A 32 -12.75 -6.88 13.09
C VAL A 32 -13.36 -6.27 11.82
N GLY A 33 -13.67 -7.10 10.82
CA GLY A 33 -14.35 -6.71 9.58
C GLY A 33 -13.44 -6.53 8.36
N LYS A 34 -12.31 -7.24 8.29
CA LYS A 34 -11.39 -7.24 7.13
C LYS A 34 -12.13 -7.60 5.83
N SER A 35 -12.81 -8.75 5.83
CA SER A 35 -13.62 -9.25 4.72
C SER A 35 -14.75 -8.30 4.34
N ALA A 36 -15.44 -7.73 5.34
CA ALA A 36 -16.48 -6.74 5.08
C ALA A 36 -15.93 -5.47 4.42
N MET A 37 -14.75 -4.99 4.82
CA MET A 37 -14.09 -3.87 4.15
C MET A 37 -13.69 -4.21 2.72
N THR A 38 -13.08 -5.38 2.51
CA THR A 38 -12.66 -5.86 1.18
C THR A 38 -13.85 -6.01 0.25
N MET A 39 -14.93 -6.67 0.69
CA MET A 39 -16.16 -6.83 -0.08
C MET A 39 -16.85 -5.50 -0.36
N GLN A 40 -16.86 -4.58 0.60
CA GLN A 40 -17.46 -3.26 0.41
C GLN A 40 -16.69 -2.44 -0.64
N PHE A 41 -15.36 -2.54 -0.62
CA PHE A 41 -14.50 -1.90 -1.62
C PHE A 41 -14.72 -2.47 -3.03
N ILE A 42 -14.74 -3.81 -3.16
CA ILE A 42 -14.80 -4.50 -4.45
C ILE A 42 -16.20 -4.47 -5.07
N SER A 43 -17.22 -4.76 -4.26
CA SER A 43 -18.57 -5.07 -4.73
C SER A 43 -19.63 -4.05 -4.33
N HIS A 44 -19.26 -3.07 -3.51
CA HIS A 44 -20.18 -2.05 -2.97
C HIS A 44 -21.36 -2.67 -2.21
N ARG A 45 -21.10 -3.82 -1.58
CA ARG A 45 -22.04 -4.56 -0.75
C ARG A 45 -21.44 -4.81 0.61
N PHE A 46 -22.28 -4.67 1.63
CA PHE A 46 -22.01 -5.18 2.96
C PHE A 46 -22.65 -6.57 3.09
N PRO A 47 -21.89 -7.63 3.40
CA PRO A 47 -22.44 -8.97 3.50
C PRO A 47 -23.38 -9.09 4.70
N GLU A 48 -24.58 -9.65 4.48
CA GLU A 48 -25.58 -9.88 5.54
C GLU A 48 -25.19 -11.06 6.45
N ASP A 49 -24.57 -12.10 5.87
CA ASP A 49 -24.05 -13.27 6.57
C ASP A 49 -22.52 -13.22 6.66
N HIS A 50 -21.97 -13.55 7.83
CA HIS A 50 -20.53 -13.65 8.04
C HIS A 50 -20.10 -15.11 8.18
N ASP A 51 -19.50 -15.65 7.12
CA ASP A 51 -18.72 -16.88 7.19
C ASP A 51 -17.28 -16.53 7.61
N PRO A 52 -16.69 -17.17 8.64
CA PRO A 52 -15.30 -16.95 9.00
C PRO A 52 -14.34 -17.21 7.83
N THR A 53 -13.62 -16.18 7.41
CA THR A 53 -12.63 -16.29 6.33
C THR A 53 -11.47 -17.20 6.73
N ILE A 54 -11.05 -18.03 5.79
CA ILE A 54 -9.79 -18.78 5.84
C ILE A 54 -8.71 -17.96 5.12
N GLU A 55 -8.82 -17.81 3.81
CA GLU A 55 -7.99 -16.90 3.01
C GLU A 55 -8.70 -16.68 1.67
N ASP A 56 -8.93 -15.43 1.29
CA ASP A 56 -9.57 -15.07 0.03
C ASP A 56 -8.70 -14.05 -0.74
N ALA A 57 -8.47 -14.32 -2.03
CA ALA A 57 -7.70 -13.45 -2.91
C ALA A 57 -8.61 -12.80 -3.95
N TYR A 58 -8.55 -11.47 -4.06
CA TYR A 58 -9.37 -10.69 -4.96
C TYR A 58 -8.52 -9.84 -5.88
N LYS A 59 -8.86 -9.82 -7.18
CA LYS A 59 -8.20 -8.95 -8.16
C LYS A 59 -9.18 -7.94 -8.73
N ILE A 60 -8.86 -6.66 -8.63
CA ILE A 60 -9.65 -5.58 -9.23
C ILE A 60 -8.76 -4.61 -9.99
N ARG A 61 -9.32 -3.96 -11.02
CA ARG A 61 -8.67 -2.85 -11.71
C ARG A 61 -9.43 -1.57 -11.44
N ILE A 62 -8.74 -0.58 -10.89
CA ILE A 62 -9.29 0.75 -10.59
C ILE A 62 -8.34 1.85 -11.06
N ARG A 63 -8.75 3.11 -10.88
CA ARG A 63 -7.88 4.28 -11.07
C ARG A 63 -7.68 4.98 -9.74
N ILE A 64 -6.41 5.23 -9.38
CA ILE A 64 -6.03 5.96 -8.18
C ILE A 64 -5.16 7.13 -8.65
N ASP A 65 -5.60 8.36 -8.37
CA ASP A 65 -4.95 9.61 -8.80
C ASP A 65 -4.75 9.64 -10.33
N ASP A 66 -5.80 9.28 -11.08
CA ASP A 66 -5.81 9.13 -12.53
C ASP A 66 -4.82 8.12 -13.12
N GLU A 67 -4.14 7.33 -12.29
CA GLU A 67 -3.26 6.25 -12.72
C GLU A 67 -3.94 4.89 -12.55
N PRO A 68 -3.97 4.05 -13.60
CA PRO A 68 -4.47 2.67 -13.49
C PRO A 68 -3.71 1.88 -12.42
N ALA A 69 -4.45 1.18 -11.58
CA ALA A 69 -3.92 0.29 -10.55
C ALA A 69 -4.66 -1.04 -10.59
N ASN A 70 -3.91 -2.12 -10.80
CA ASN A 70 -4.43 -3.47 -10.57
C ASN A 70 -4.16 -3.81 -9.11
N LEU A 71 -5.17 -4.10 -8.31
CA LEU A 71 -4.99 -4.50 -6.92
C LEU A 71 -5.18 -6.00 -6.80
N ASP A 72 -4.24 -6.66 -6.14
CA ASP A 72 -4.29 -8.05 -5.73
C ASP A 72 -4.40 -8.07 -4.19
N ILE A 73 -5.62 -8.21 -3.69
CA ILE A 73 -5.98 -8.04 -2.28
C ILE A 73 -6.10 -9.43 -1.66
N LEU A 74 -5.26 -9.68 -0.66
CA LEU A 74 -5.35 -10.87 0.18
C LEU A 74 -6.10 -10.54 1.47
N ASP A 75 -7.26 -11.14 1.65
CA ASP A 75 -8.01 -11.14 2.90
C ASP A 75 -7.66 -12.41 3.71
N THR A 76 -7.07 -12.24 4.88
CA THR A 76 -6.60 -13.36 5.72
C THR A 76 -7.61 -13.69 6.81
N ALA A 77 -7.58 -14.92 7.33
CA ALA A 77 -8.23 -15.19 8.60
C ALA A 77 -7.60 -14.30 9.68
N GLY A 78 -8.43 -13.78 10.59
CA GLY A 78 -7.94 -13.04 11.75
C GLY A 78 -7.45 -13.91 12.89
N GLN A 79 -7.27 -15.21 12.64
CA GLN A 79 -6.80 -16.19 13.61
C GLN A 79 -5.33 -16.52 13.36
N ALA A 80 -4.68 -17.13 14.35
CA ALA A 80 -3.33 -17.65 14.23
C ALA A 80 -3.30 -18.82 13.22
N GLU A 81 -3.27 -18.49 11.93
CA GLU A 81 -3.01 -19.42 10.84
C GLU A 81 -1.63 -20.08 11.03
N PHE A 82 -1.40 -21.17 10.28
CA PHE A 82 -0.10 -21.82 10.24
C PHE A 82 1.01 -20.81 9.93
N THR A 83 2.02 -20.78 10.79
CA THR A 83 3.16 -19.82 10.72
C THR A 83 3.78 -19.72 9.33
N ALA A 84 3.81 -20.82 8.56
CA ALA A 84 4.37 -20.85 7.21
C ALA A 84 3.58 -20.02 6.18
N MET A 85 2.23 -20.11 6.21
CA MET A 85 1.35 -19.32 5.33
C MET A 85 1.47 -17.83 5.67
N ARG A 86 1.51 -17.53 6.97
CA ARG A 86 1.72 -16.17 7.45
C ARG A 86 2.99 -15.52 6.91
N ASP A 87 4.09 -16.24 7.01
CA ASP A 87 5.37 -15.75 6.53
C ASP A 87 5.38 -15.53 5.00
N GLN A 88 4.58 -16.29 4.25
CA GLN A 88 4.46 -16.15 2.79
C GLN A 88 3.79 -14.82 2.40
N TYR A 89 2.59 -14.51 2.90
CA TYR A 89 1.95 -13.24 2.57
C TYR A 89 2.69 -12.03 3.17
N MET A 90 3.33 -12.22 4.32
CA MET A 90 4.20 -11.20 4.90
C MET A 90 5.41 -10.92 4.02
N ARG A 91 5.93 -11.87 3.23
CA ARG A 91 6.98 -11.61 2.22
C ARG A 91 6.43 -11.08 0.90
N ALA A 92 5.30 -11.60 0.46
CA ALA A 92 4.75 -11.33 -0.88
C ALA A 92 4.00 -9.99 -0.99
N GLY A 93 3.41 -9.48 0.09
CA GLY A 93 2.71 -8.20 0.08
C GLY A 93 3.58 -7.02 -0.36
N GLU A 94 2.99 -5.95 -0.83
CA GLU A 94 3.69 -4.69 -1.10
C GLU A 94 3.25 -3.62 -0.11
N GLY A 95 2.02 -3.75 0.42
CA GLY A 95 1.52 -2.94 1.51
C GLY A 95 0.53 -3.71 2.39
N PHE A 96 0.35 -3.24 3.61
CA PHE A 96 -0.48 -3.89 4.62
C PHE A 96 -1.52 -2.93 5.21
N ILE A 97 -2.76 -3.39 5.31
CA ILE A 97 -3.80 -2.72 6.08
C ILE A 97 -3.92 -3.47 7.41
N ILE A 98 -3.63 -2.81 8.54
CA ILE A 98 -3.82 -3.41 9.86
C ILE A 98 -5.11 -2.85 10.43
N CYS A 99 -6.12 -3.71 10.56
CA CYS A 99 -7.47 -3.36 10.97
C CYS A 99 -7.75 -3.85 12.40
N TYR A 100 -8.33 -2.99 13.22
CA TYR A 100 -8.92 -3.33 14.51
C TYR A 100 -10.37 -2.83 14.57
N SER A 101 -11.17 -3.34 15.51
CA SER A 101 -12.52 -2.83 15.75
C SER A 101 -12.49 -1.79 16.86
N ILE A 102 -13.10 -0.62 16.66
CA ILE A 102 -13.20 0.38 17.74
C ILE A 102 -14.00 -0.13 18.95
N THR A 103 -14.80 -1.19 18.75
CA THR A 103 -15.62 -1.83 19.77
C THR A 103 -14.94 -2.99 20.48
N ASP A 104 -13.67 -3.27 20.18
CA ASP A 104 -12.90 -4.36 20.77
C ASP A 104 -11.49 -3.90 21.10
N ARG A 105 -11.25 -3.61 22.38
CA ARG A 105 -9.95 -3.20 22.91
C ARG A 105 -8.85 -4.23 22.65
N ARG A 106 -9.17 -5.54 22.67
CA ARG A 106 -8.17 -6.59 22.44
C ARG A 106 -7.62 -6.53 21.03
N SER A 107 -8.51 -6.37 20.05
CA SER A 107 -8.12 -6.22 18.64
C SER A 107 -7.16 -5.03 18.41
N PHE A 108 -7.30 -3.95 19.18
CA PHE A 108 -6.38 -2.80 19.12
C PHE A 108 -5.00 -3.11 19.71
N HIS A 109 -4.92 -3.91 20.78
CA HIS A 109 -3.63 -4.33 21.33
C HIS A 109 -2.85 -5.22 20.37
N GLU A 110 -3.55 -6.11 19.64
CA GLU A 110 -2.94 -7.02 18.66
C GLU A 110 -2.32 -6.30 17.43
N VAL A 111 -2.71 -5.05 17.16
CA VAL A 111 -2.14 -4.23 16.08
C VAL A 111 -0.61 -4.18 16.15
N ARG A 112 -0.04 -4.08 17.36
CA ARG A 112 1.42 -4.06 17.57
C ARG A 112 2.07 -5.38 17.18
N GLU A 113 1.41 -6.48 17.47
CA GLU A 113 1.89 -7.81 17.11
C GLU A 113 1.94 -7.97 15.59
N PHE A 114 0.90 -7.55 14.86
CA PHE A 114 0.92 -7.54 13.40
C PHE A 114 2.05 -6.67 12.82
N LYS A 115 2.28 -5.47 13.37
CA LYS A 115 3.39 -4.61 12.94
C LYS A 115 4.76 -5.27 13.19
N GLN A 116 4.95 -5.91 14.33
CA GLN A 116 6.18 -6.64 14.66
C GLN A 116 6.38 -7.86 13.76
N LEU A 117 5.31 -8.56 13.39
CA LEU A 117 5.36 -9.69 12.47
C LEU A 117 5.83 -9.24 11.08
N ILE A 118 5.29 -8.14 10.55
CA ILE A 118 5.75 -7.53 9.29
C ILE A 118 7.25 -7.24 9.38
N TYR A 119 7.69 -6.54 10.43
CA TYR A 119 9.10 -6.20 10.63
C TYR A 119 10.00 -7.45 10.68
N ARG A 120 9.59 -8.48 11.42
CA ARG A 120 10.38 -9.71 11.57
C ARG A 120 10.63 -10.41 10.24
N VAL A 121 9.63 -10.42 9.36
CA VAL A 121 9.71 -11.06 8.04
C VAL A 121 10.41 -10.16 7.01
N ARG A 122 10.10 -8.86 7.03
CA ARG A 122 10.63 -7.87 6.06
C ARG A 122 12.02 -7.38 6.37
N ARG A 123 12.43 -7.43 7.63
CA ARG A 123 13.68 -6.84 8.16
C ARG A 123 13.79 -5.33 7.86
N THR A 124 12.67 -4.62 7.81
CA THR A 124 12.62 -3.16 7.62
C THR A 124 11.35 -2.57 8.24
N ASP A 125 11.49 -1.39 8.86
CA ASP A 125 10.38 -0.59 9.34
C ASP A 125 9.72 0.24 8.23
N ASP A 126 10.38 0.37 7.09
CA ASP A 126 9.92 1.15 5.95
C ASP A 126 8.88 0.39 5.09
N THR A 127 8.16 -0.58 5.64
CA THR A 127 7.10 -1.28 4.90
C THR A 127 5.83 -0.40 4.83
N PRO A 128 5.18 -0.21 3.66
CA PRO A 128 3.90 0.50 3.56
C PRO A 128 2.81 -0.12 4.44
N VAL A 129 2.25 0.69 5.33
CA VAL A 129 1.18 0.28 6.25
C VAL A 129 0.12 1.37 6.29
N VAL A 130 -1.15 0.98 6.44
CA VAL A 130 -2.25 1.87 6.87
C VAL A 130 -2.91 1.25 8.10
N LEU A 131 -3.10 2.04 9.16
CA LEU A 131 -3.82 1.63 10.36
C LEU A 131 -5.31 1.97 10.22
N VAL A 132 -6.19 1.04 10.57
CA VAL A 132 -7.64 1.22 10.46
C VAL A 132 -8.36 0.84 11.75
N GLY A 133 -9.17 1.76 12.27
CA GLY A 133 -10.18 1.50 13.29
C GLY A 133 -11.56 1.34 12.65
N ASN A 134 -12.00 0.11 12.41
CA ASN A 134 -13.29 -0.18 11.77
C ASN A 134 -14.46 -0.17 12.77
N LYS A 135 -15.68 -0.20 12.23
CA LYS A 135 -16.95 -0.16 12.96
C LYS A 135 -17.23 1.17 13.65
N SER A 136 -16.78 2.27 13.05
CA SER A 136 -16.99 3.64 13.56
C SER A 136 -18.47 4.06 13.68
N ASP A 137 -19.36 3.32 13.02
CA ASP A 137 -20.82 3.42 13.16
C ASP A 137 -21.31 3.00 14.56
N LEU A 138 -20.62 2.07 15.22
CA LEU A 138 -20.99 1.54 16.54
C LEU A 138 -20.47 2.42 17.70
N LYS A 139 -20.70 3.73 17.63
CA LYS A 139 -20.15 4.71 18.60
C LYS A 139 -20.47 4.41 20.05
N GLN A 140 -21.66 3.86 20.32
CA GLN A 140 -22.11 3.52 21.68
C GLN A 140 -21.37 2.33 22.29
N LEU A 141 -20.76 1.50 21.44
CA LEU A 141 -19.98 0.33 21.85
C LEU A 141 -18.47 0.60 21.81
N ARG A 142 -18.06 1.86 21.63
CA ARG A 142 -16.65 2.25 21.48
C ARG A 142 -15.88 1.92 22.75
N GLN A 143 -14.80 1.16 22.57
CA GLN A 143 -13.81 0.84 23.60
C GLN A 143 -12.46 1.53 23.34
N VAL A 144 -12.17 1.88 22.09
CA VAL A 144 -10.92 2.54 21.67
C VAL A 144 -11.23 3.92 21.14
N THR A 145 -10.59 4.94 21.70
CA THR A 145 -10.76 6.33 21.28
C THR A 145 -10.02 6.60 19.95
N LYS A 146 -10.45 7.65 19.25
CA LYS A 146 -9.79 8.06 18.01
C LYS A 146 -8.36 8.53 18.27
N GLU A 147 -8.15 9.16 19.42
CA GLU A 147 -6.87 9.68 19.90
C GLU A 147 -5.85 8.56 20.12
N GLU A 148 -6.27 7.40 20.65
CA GLU A 148 -5.42 6.21 20.78
C GLU A 148 -4.99 5.67 19.41
N GLY A 149 -5.92 5.57 18.45
CA GLY A 149 -5.61 5.17 17.08
C GLY A 149 -4.62 6.12 16.40
N LEU A 150 -4.84 7.43 16.52
CA LEU A 150 -3.93 8.46 16.02
C LEU A 150 -2.56 8.42 16.69
N ALA A 151 -2.50 8.18 18.00
CA ALA A 151 -1.23 8.05 18.72
C ALA A 151 -0.43 6.84 18.21
N LEU A 152 -1.08 5.69 18.03
CA LEU A 152 -0.43 4.49 17.52
C LEU A 152 0.04 4.65 16.06
N ALA A 153 -0.76 5.30 15.22
CA ALA A 153 -0.38 5.58 13.84
C ALA A 153 0.84 6.51 13.73
N ARG A 154 0.94 7.51 14.61
CA ARG A 154 2.13 8.38 14.71
C ARG A 154 3.36 7.58 15.11
N GLU A 155 3.24 6.66 16.06
CA GLU A 155 4.34 5.77 16.45
C GLU A 155 4.80 4.91 15.25
N PHE A 156 3.85 4.41 14.46
CA PHE A 156 4.17 3.59 13.28
C PHE A 156 4.57 4.40 12.05
N SER A 157 4.47 5.73 12.12
CA SER A 157 4.66 6.63 10.98
C SER A 157 3.81 6.24 9.76
N CYS A 158 2.53 5.94 10.00
CA CYS A 158 1.59 5.52 8.95
C CYS A 158 0.27 6.32 8.96
N PRO A 159 -0.48 6.33 7.84
CA PRO A 159 -1.83 6.89 7.81
C PRO A 159 -2.80 6.14 8.73
N PHE A 160 -3.80 6.86 9.25
CA PHE A 160 -4.87 6.32 10.08
C PHE A 160 -6.25 6.73 9.59
N PHE A 161 -7.18 5.78 9.56
CA PHE A 161 -8.57 6.00 9.25
C PHE A 161 -9.48 5.31 10.27
N GLU A 162 -10.55 5.98 10.67
CA GLU A 162 -11.70 5.28 11.24
C GLU A 162 -12.70 5.00 10.13
N THR A 163 -13.06 3.73 9.94
CA THR A 163 -13.92 3.29 8.83
C THR A 163 -15.23 2.70 9.33
N SER A 164 -16.20 2.60 8.42
CA SER A 164 -17.38 1.76 8.61
C SER A 164 -17.61 0.97 7.33
N ALA A 165 -17.38 -0.34 7.37
CA ALA A 165 -17.75 -1.20 6.26
C ALA A 165 -19.28 -1.16 6.01
N ALA A 166 -20.09 -1.07 7.06
CA ALA A 166 -21.55 -1.01 6.97
C ALA A 166 -22.04 0.24 6.20
N TYR A 167 -21.45 1.40 6.47
CA TYR A 167 -21.83 2.68 5.84
C TYR A 167 -20.87 3.14 4.74
N ARG A 168 -19.88 2.31 4.38
CA ARG A 168 -18.82 2.62 3.42
C ARG A 168 -18.00 3.88 3.78
N TYR A 169 -17.91 4.25 5.05
CA TYR A 169 -17.11 5.41 5.43
C TYR A 169 -15.62 5.10 5.32
N TYR A 170 -14.91 5.91 4.52
CA TYR A 170 -13.47 5.86 4.26
C TYR A 170 -12.92 4.53 3.73
N ILE A 171 -13.77 3.66 3.17
CA ILE A 171 -13.33 2.37 2.65
C ILE A 171 -12.38 2.55 1.47
N ASP A 172 -12.81 3.27 0.44
CA ASP A 172 -12.01 3.55 -0.76
C ASP A 172 -10.71 4.32 -0.39
N ASP A 173 -10.79 5.28 0.53
CA ASP A 173 -9.65 6.07 1.00
C ASP A 173 -8.52 5.22 1.59
N VAL A 174 -8.84 4.18 2.34
CA VAL A 174 -7.84 3.28 2.94
C VAL A 174 -7.03 2.55 1.87
N PHE A 175 -7.70 1.93 0.90
CA PHE A 175 -7.02 1.20 -0.18
C PHE A 175 -6.22 2.15 -1.07
N HIS A 176 -6.76 3.34 -1.36
CA HIS A 176 -6.05 4.37 -2.12
C HIS A 176 -4.81 4.88 -1.37
N ALA A 177 -4.93 5.15 -0.07
CA ALA A 177 -3.82 5.61 0.76
C ALA A 177 -2.67 4.59 0.79
N LEU A 178 -2.98 3.30 0.88
CA LEU A 178 -1.95 2.27 0.87
C LEU A 178 -1.21 2.21 -0.48
N VAL A 179 -1.93 2.31 -1.61
CA VAL A 179 -1.30 2.35 -2.94
C VAL A 179 -0.42 3.59 -3.08
N ARG A 180 -0.85 4.75 -2.59
CA ARG A 180 -0.03 5.96 -2.57
C ARG A 180 1.24 5.78 -1.76
N GLU A 181 1.17 5.13 -0.60
CA GLU A 181 2.35 4.81 0.20
C GLU A 181 3.32 3.88 -0.53
N ILE A 182 2.82 2.86 -1.24
CA ILE A 182 3.66 1.98 -2.06
C ILE A 182 4.36 2.80 -3.17
N ARG A 183 3.60 3.57 -3.95
CA ARG A 183 4.13 4.42 -5.04
C ARG A 183 5.18 5.41 -4.53
N ARG A 184 4.95 6.02 -3.36
CA ARG A 184 5.89 6.95 -2.73
C ARG A 184 7.23 6.29 -2.46
N LYS A 185 7.24 5.09 -1.85
CA LYS A 185 8.47 4.38 -1.52
C LYS A 185 9.21 3.85 -2.74
N GLU A 186 8.48 3.37 -3.75
CA GLU A 186 9.08 2.99 -5.04
C GLU A 186 9.82 4.17 -5.67
N LYS A 187 9.20 5.35 -5.71
CA LYS A 187 9.82 6.58 -6.22
C LYS A 187 11.05 6.98 -5.42
N GLU A 188 10.99 6.91 -4.09
CA GLU A 188 12.13 7.19 -3.21
C GLU A 188 13.30 6.23 -3.45
N ALA A 189 13.02 4.94 -3.64
CA ALA A 189 14.01 3.92 -3.96
C ALA A 189 14.72 4.20 -5.30
N VAL A 190 13.96 4.55 -6.35
CA VAL A 190 14.51 4.93 -7.66
C VAL A 190 15.43 6.14 -7.53
N LEU A 191 14.97 7.21 -6.86
CA LEU A 191 15.78 8.42 -6.65
C LEU A 191 17.05 8.15 -5.83
N ALA A 192 16.99 7.25 -4.87
CA ALA A 192 18.16 6.84 -4.08
C ALA A 192 19.20 6.09 -4.93
N MET A 193 18.75 5.25 -5.87
CA MET A 193 19.63 4.54 -6.81
C MET A 193 20.30 5.52 -7.79
N GLU A 194 19.56 6.48 -8.34
CA GLU A 194 20.10 7.51 -9.25
C GLU A 194 21.14 8.42 -8.58
N LYS A 195 20.96 8.75 -7.29
CA LYS A 195 21.96 9.52 -6.53
C LYS A 195 23.26 8.74 -6.34
N LYS A 196 23.20 7.42 -6.21
CA LYS A 196 24.38 6.54 -6.05
C LYS A 196 25.14 6.32 -7.36
N SER A 197 24.47 6.38 -8.51
CA SER A 197 25.08 6.11 -9.82
C SER A 197 25.80 7.32 -10.45
N LYS A 198 25.61 8.55 -9.95
CA LYS A 198 26.34 9.74 -10.46
C LYS A 198 27.82 9.73 -10.01
N PRO A 199 28.80 9.74 -10.93
CA PRO A 199 30.22 9.64 -10.59
C PRO A 199 30.76 10.91 -9.90
N LYS A 200 31.60 10.73 -8.86
CA LYS A 200 32.26 11.80 -8.06
C LYS A 200 33.26 12.67 -8.85
N THR A 201 33.30 12.57 -10.18
CA THR A 201 34.29 13.25 -11.04
C THR A 201 33.96 14.72 -11.35
N SER A 202 32.75 15.20 -11.06
CA SER A 202 32.35 16.60 -11.33
C SER A 202 32.87 17.61 -10.28
N VAL A 203 33.15 17.17 -9.05
CA VAL A 203 33.64 18.06 -7.97
C VAL A 203 35.11 18.43 -8.19
N TRP A 204 35.95 17.47 -8.60
CA TRP A 204 37.38 17.72 -8.86
C TRP A 204 37.64 18.54 -10.13
N LYS A 205 36.73 18.49 -11.12
CA LYS A 205 36.83 19.32 -12.34
C LYS A 205 36.54 20.80 -12.09
N ARG A 206 35.85 21.18 -11.00
CA ARG A 206 35.66 22.59 -10.60
C ARG A 206 36.81 23.14 -9.76
N LEU A 207 37.69 22.30 -9.23
CA LEU A 207 38.82 22.72 -8.38
C LEU A 207 40.16 22.90 -9.13
N LYS A 208 40.22 22.62 -10.44
CA LYS A 208 41.45 22.82 -11.23
C LYS A 208 41.18 23.49 -12.57
N SER A 209 41.19 24.82 -12.59
CA SER A 209 41.66 25.70 -13.70
C SER A 209 41.50 27.19 -13.32
N PRO A 210 42.40 28.13 -13.67
CA PRO A 210 43.81 28.22 -13.27
C PRO A 210 44.18 29.61 -12.69
N PHE A 211 45.16 29.67 -11.78
CA PHE A 211 45.87 30.91 -11.45
C PHE A 211 46.59 31.42 -12.71
N ARG A 212 46.05 32.45 -13.37
CA ARG A 212 46.76 33.24 -14.38
C ARG A 212 47.14 34.58 -13.76
N LYS A 213 48.30 34.64 -13.10
CA LYS A 213 48.86 35.92 -12.63
C LYS A 213 49.44 36.69 -13.81
N LYS A 214 49.11 37.98 -13.83
CA LYS A 214 49.38 38.98 -14.85
C LYS A 214 50.86 39.39 -14.81
N LYS A 215 51.37 39.66 -16.01
CA LYS A 215 52.56 40.40 -16.44
C LYS A 215 52.98 41.52 -15.47
N ASP A 216 54.24 41.52 -15.04
CA ASP A 216 54.95 42.74 -14.61
C ASP A 216 55.93 43.14 -15.71
N SER A 217 55.73 44.35 -16.22
CA SER A 217 56.68 45.17 -16.97
C SER A 217 57.47 46.05 -16.00
N VAL A 218 58.59 46.63 -16.48
CA VAL A 218 59.59 47.50 -15.82
C VAL A 218 60.85 46.67 -15.48
N THR A 219 62.04 46.89 -16.04
CA THR A 219 62.65 47.99 -16.83
C THR A 219 63.65 47.37 -17.79
#